data_AF-A0A7L0K9R1-F1
#
_entry.id   AF-A0A7L0K9R1-F1
#
_cell.length_a   1.000
_cell.length_b   1.000
_cell.length_c   1.000
_cell.angle_alpha   90.00
_cell.angle_beta   90.00
_cell.angle_gamma   90.00
#
_symmetry.space_group_name_H-M   'P 1'
#
loop_
_entity.id
_entity.type
_entity.pdbx_description
1 polymer ?
#
loop_
_entity_poly.entity_id
_entity_poly.type
_entity_poly.pdbx_seq_one_letter_code
_entity_poly.pdbx_strand_id
1 'polypeptide(L)'
;LWSVFFLGSLGLLLLVCAERVAYFLTYPHVTKLDEVAAHNLTFPAITICNLNLAEPDVLAALRDKANFKNFKAKPFSMAEFYNRTGHDLADMLLQCSFRGANCTARNFTVVSAGRRGARPRARAA
;
A
#
# COMPACT_ATOMS: atom_id res chain seq x y z
N LEU A 1 -1.06 54.09 42.20
CA LEU A 1 -1.90 53.99 40.98
C LEU A 1 -1.04 53.64 39.76
N TRP A 2 -0.12 54.50 39.35
CA TRP A 2 0.82 54.27 38.22
C TRP A 2 1.69 53.00 38.34
N SER A 3 2.19 52.71 39.55
CA SER A 3 2.96 51.49 39.82
C SER A 3 2.16 50.20 39.64
N VAL A 4 0.86 50.22 39.97
CA VAL A 4 -0.05 49.07 39.85
C VAL A 4 -0.35 48.81 38.38
N PHE A 5 -0.59 49.86 37.59
CA PHE A 5 -0.74 49.73 36.13
C PHE A 5 0.53 49.18 35.47
N PHE A 6 1.70 49.66 35.89
CA PHE A 6 2.97 49.18 35.38
C PHE A 6 3.22 47.71 35.74
N LEU A 7 3.05 47.32 37.01
CA LEU A 7 3.20 45.92 37.44
C LEU A 7 2.16 45.00 36.79
N GLY A 8 0.92 45.46 36.62
CA GLY A 8 -0.14 44.72 35.94
C GLY A 8 0.19 44.48 34.47
N SER A 9 0.68 45.50 33.77
CA SER A 9 1.11 45.38 32.37
C SER A 9 2.34 44.46 32.23
N LEU A 10 3.32 44.56 33.12
CA LEU A 10 4.49 43.70 33.15
C LEU A 10 4.12 42.23 33.43
N GLY A 11 3.21 41.99 34.38
CA GLY A 11 2.72 40.64 34.70
C GLY A 11 1.97 40.00 33.55
N LEU A 12 1.08 40.75 32.88
CA LEU A 12 0.36 40.28 31.70
C LEU A 12 1.33 39.96 30.54
N LEU A 13 2.34 40.80 30.33
CA LEU A 13 3.36 40.57 29.30
C LEU A 13 4.13 39.26 29.54
N LEU A 14 4.59 39.03 30.78
CA LEU A 14 5.34 37.82 31.14
C LEU A 14 4.50 36.54 30.98
N LEU A 15 3.22 36.58 31.33
CA LEU A 15 2.30 35.45 31.16
C LEU A 15 2.14 35.08 29.68
N VAL A 16 1.82 36.06 28.83
CA VAL A 16 1.66 35.83 27.38
C VAL A 16 2.97 35.32 26.75
N CYS A 17 4.12 35.86 27.17
CA CYS A 17 5.42 35.38 26.71
C CYS A 17 5.67 33.92 27.11
N ALA A 18 5.39 33.54 28.35
CA ALA A 18 5.57 32.17 28.83
C ALA A 18 4.68 31.18 28.05
N GLU A 19 3.42 31.52 27.79
CA GLU A 19 2.52 30.68 27.00
C GLU A 19 2.99 30.50 25.55
N ARG A 20 3.48 31.58 24.92
CA ARG A 20 4.02 31.51 23.55
C ARG A 20 5.30 30.69 23.49
N VAL A 21 6.18 30.78 24.48
CA VAL A 21 7.40 29.96 24.57
C VAL A 21 7.04 28.49 24.80
N ALA A 22 6.10 28.19 25.70
CA ALA A 22 5.62 26.83 25.92
C ALA A 22 5.00 26.23 24.64
N TYR A 23 4.21 27.01 23.90
CA TYR A 23 3.65 26.61 22.61
C TYR A 23 4.74 26.39 21.56
N PHE A 24 5.75 27.26 21.50
CA PHE A 24 6.90 27.11 20.61
C PHE A 24 7.69 25.82 20.89
N LEU A 25 7.93 25.51 22.18
CA LEU A 25 8.58 24.28 22.62
C LEU A 25 7.71 23.02 22.44
N THR A 26 6.41 23.18 22.16
CA THR A 26 5.50 22.07 21.82
C THR A 26 5.62 21.65 20.35
N TYR A 27 6.39 22.40 19.53
CA TYR A 27 6.62 22.14 18.10
C TYR A 27 5.36 21.75 17.30
N PRO A 28 4.29 22.57 17.34
CA PRO A 28 3.11 22.32 16.53
C PRO A 28 3.43 22.54 15.06
N HIS A 29 2.99 21.62 14.21
CA HIS A 29 3.10 21.73 12.76
C HIS A 29 1.75 22.14 12.17
N VAL A 30 1.77 23.05 11.20
CA VAL A 30 0.60 23.41 10.40
C VAL A 30 0.88 22.94 8.99
N THR A 31 0.02 22.06 8.47
CA THR A 31 0.09 21.64 7.07
C THR A 31 -0.77 22.58 6.23
N LYS A 32 -0.15 23.21 5.23
CA LYS A 32 -0.87 23.92 4.16
C LYS A 32 -1.11 22.94 3.03
N LEU A 33 -2.34 22.86 2.55
CA LEU A 33 -2.74 22.01 1.44
C LEU A 33 -3.01 22.91 0.24
N ASP A 34 -2.20 22.75 -0.81
CA ASP A 34 -2.39 23.43 -2.08
C ASP A 34 -2.79 22.40 -3.15
N GLU A 35 -3.90 22.66 -3.84
CA GLU A 35 -4.33 21.86 -4.98
C GLU A 35 -3.73 22.46 -6.26
N VAL A 36 -2.64 21.86 -6.74
CA VAL A 36 -1.98 22.29 -7.98
C VAL A 36 -2.36 21.34 -9.11
N ALA A 37 -3.01 21.88 -10.16
CA ALA A 37 -3.27 21.13 -11.38
C ALA A 37 -1.96 20.98 -12.20
N ALA A 38 -1.40 19.78 -12.23
CA ALA A 38 -0.22 19.47 -13.03
C ALA A 38 -0.60 18.83 -14.37
N HIS A 39 0.04 19.25 -15.46
CA HIS A 39 -0.25 18.70 -16.80
C HIS A 39 0.32 17.29 -17.02
N ASN A 40 1.38 16.90 -16.30
CA ASN A 40 2.05 15.60 -16.43
C ASN A 40 2.26 14.95 -15.06
N LEU A 41 1.31 14.15 -14.61
CA LEU A 41 1.49 13.30 -13.43
C LEU A 41 2.04 11.93 -13.79
N THR A 42 2.94 11.41 -12.97
CA THR A 42 3.38 10.02 -13.06
C THR A 42 2.26 9.10 -12.60
N PHE A 43 1.85 8.16 -13.44
CA PHE A 43 0.81 7.21 -13.06
C PHE A 43 1.31 6.28 -11.94
N PRO A 44 0.49 6.03 -10.89
CA PRO A 44 0.89 5.20 -9.76
C PRO A 44 0.98 3.71 -10.16
N ALA A 45 1.66 2.92 -9.34
CA ALA A 45 1.66 1.47 -9.52
C ALA A 45 0.34 0.87 -9.04
N ILE A 46 -0.30 0.04 -9.87
CA ILE A 46 -1.51 -0.71 -9.53
C ILE A 46 -1.10 -2.12 -9.15
N THR A 47 -1.61 -2.64 -8.02
CA THR A 47 -1.40 -4.04 -7.62
C THR A 47 -2.74 -4.75 -7.62
N ILE A 48 -2.86 -5.81 -8.41
CA ILE A 48 -4.10 -6.59 -8.56
C ILE A 48 -3.88 -7.96 -7.93
N CYS A 49 -4.86 -8.47 -7.19
CA CYS A 49 -4.82 -9.80 -6.59
C CYS A 49 -6.18 -10.46 -6.75
N ASN A 50 -6.19 -11.71 -7.21
CA ASN A 50 -7.37 -12.53 -7.04
C ASN A 50 -7.52 -12.87 -5.54
N LEU A 51 -8.77 -12.87 -5.06
CA LEU A 51 -9.08 -13.31 -3.69
C LEU A 51 -9.09 -14.82 -3.58
N ASN A 52 -9.36 -15.51 -4.68
CA ASN A 52 -9.25 -16.95 -4.78
C ASN A 52 -7.77 -17.33 -4.85
N LEU A 53 -7.40 -18.34 -4.08
CA LEU A 53 -6.00 -18.76 -3.94
C LEU A 53 -5.50 -19.56 -5.15
N ALA A 54 -6.40 -20.35 -5.72
CA ALA A 54 -6.13 -21.27 -6.81
C ALA A 54 -7.42 -21.55 -7.56
N GLU A 55 -7.28 -21.96 -8.81
CA GLU A 55 -8.37 -22.43 -9.66
C GLU A 55 -8.99 -23.74 -9.11
N PRO A 56 -10.30 -24.00 -9.30
CA PRO A 56 -10.97 -25.21 -8.78
C PRO A 56 -10.28 -26.52 -9.16
N ASP A 57 -9.73 -26.63 -10.38
CA ASP A 57 -9.03 -27.84 -10.85
C ASP A 57 -7.72 -28.07 -10.08
N VAL A 58 -6.99 -26.99 -9.79
CA VAL A 58 -5.79 -27.04 -8.95
C VAL A 58 -6.17 -27.44 -7.53
N LEU A 59 -7.28 -26.93 -7.00
CA LEU A 59 -7.77 -27.28 -5.67
C LEU A 59 -8.17 -28.76 -5.57
N ALA A 60 -8.77 -29.33 -6.61
CA ALA A 60 -9.06 -30.76 -6.71
C ALA A 60 -7.79 -31.61 -6.69
N ALA A 61 -6.77 -31.23 -7.47
CA ALA A 61 -5.48 -31.92 -7.48
C ALA A 61 -4.75 -31.83 -6.12
N LEU A 62 -4.88 -30.71 -5.40
CA LEU A 62 -4.34 -30.57 -4.05
C LEU A 62 -5.08 -31.45 -3.04
N ARG A 63 -6.40 -31.61 -3.21
CA ARG A 63 -7.22 -32.50 -2.37
C ARG A 63 -6.81 -33.97 -2.55
N ASP A 64 -6.55 -34.41 -3.78
CA ASP A 64 -6.07 -35.77 -4.04
C ASP A 64 -4.64 -35.99 -3.51
N LYS A 65 -3.76 -34.99 -3.61
CA LYS A 65 -2.41 -35.06 -3.04
C LYS A 65 -2.39 -35.04 -1.51
N ALA A 66 -3.43 -34.52 -0.87
CA ALA A 66 -3.62 -34.59 0.57
C ALA A 66 -4.10 -35.98 1.05
N ASN A 67 -4.36 -36.92 0.13
CA ASN A 67 -4.70 -38.29 0.48
C ASN A 67 -3.43 -39.12 0.72
N PHE A 68 -3.06 -39.28 1.99
CA PHE A 68 -1.78 -39.91 2.40
C PHE A 68 -1.69 -41.43 2.20
N LYS A 69 -2.68 -42.07 1.57
CA LYS A 69 -2.71 -43.53 1.39
C LYS A 69 -1.51 -44.10 0.62
N ASN A 70 -0.82 -43.31 -0.22
CA ASN A 70 0.39 -43.71 -0.95
C ASN A 70 1.43 -42.56 -1.03
N PHE A 71 1.76 -41.93 0.12
CA PHE A 71 2.53 -40.69 0.14
C PHE A 71 4.05 -40.92 0.02
N LYS A 72 4.68 -40.33 -1.01
CA LYS A 72 6.13 -40.08 -1.07
C LYS A 72 6.38 -38.60 -0.81
N ALA A 73 7.03 -38.28 0.31
CA ALA A 73 7.34 -36.91 0.69
C ALA A 73 8.27 -36.26 -0.33
N LYS A 74 7.83 -35.14 -0.91
CA LYS A 74 8.66 -34.22 -1.68
C LYS A 74 8.90 -32.97 -0.84
N PRO A 75 10.07 -32.31 -0.96
CA PRO A 75 10.28 -31.02 -0.33
C PRO A 75 9.20 -30.04 -0.82
N PHE A 76 8.59 -29.33 0.12
CA PHE A 76 7.50 -28.39 -0.14
C PHE A 76 7.91 -26.99 0.31
N SER A 77 7.72 -26.01 -0.56
CA SER A 77 7.94 -24.59 -0.27
C SER A 77 6.66 -23.82 -0.56
N MET A 78 6.21 -23.01 0.40
CA MET A 78 5.05 -22.13 0.21
C MET A 78 5.26 -21.13 -0.92
N ALA A 79 6.50 -20.68 -1.15
CA ALA A 79 6.83 -19.76 -2.24
C ALA A 79 6.68 -20.45 -3.61
N GLU A 80 7.18 -21.68 -3.74
CA GLU A 80 7.01 -22.48 -4.96
C GLU A 80 5.54 -22.83 -5.18
N PHE A 81 4.81 -23.14 -4.10
CA PHE A 81 3.37 -23.39 -4.15
C PHE A 81 2.62 -22.20 -4.74
N TYR A 82 2.78 -21.00 -4.19
CA TYR A 82 2.10 -19.81 -4.71
C TYR A 82 2.48 -19.48 -6.15
N ASN A 83 3.72 -19.75 -6.56
CA ASN A 83 4.16 -19.52 -7.94
C ASN A 83 3.53 -20.51 -8.93
N ARG A 84 3.13 -21.71 -8.47
CA ARG A 84 2.58 -22.77 -9.32
C ARG A 84 1.06 -22.86 -9.28
N THR A 85 0.44 -22.53 -8.15
CA THR A 85 -1.01 -22.63 -7.95
C THR A 85 -1.73 -21.29 -8.05
N GLY A 86 -0.98 -20.19 -8.13
CA GLY A 86 -1.56 -18.86 -8.29
C GLY A 86 -2.22 -18.68 -9.66
N HIS A 87 -3.18 -17.77 -9.73
CA HIS A 87 -3.83 -17.41 -10.99
C HIS A 87 -2.85 -16.69 -11.92
N ASP A 88 -2.78 -17.12 -13.18
CA ASP A 88 -2.05 -16.38 -14.20
C ASP A 88 -2.83 -15.11 -14.58
N LEU A 89 -2.11 -13.99 -14.65
CA LEU A 89 -2.70 -12.74 -15.09
C LEU A 89 -3.09 -12.80 -16.57
N ALA A 90 -2.39 -13.58 -17.40
CA ALA A 90 -2.72 -13.72 -18.82
C ALA A 90 -4.16 -14.19 -19.03
N ASP A 91 -4.65 -15.07 -18.17
CA ASP A 91 -6.01 -15.63 -18.25
C ASP A 91 -7.06 -14.73 -17.56
N MET A 92 -6.64 -13.95 -16.56
CA MET A 92 -7.52 -12.99 -15.89
C MET A 92 -7.70 -11.67 -16.66
N LEU A 93 -6.70 -11.26 -17.45
CA LEU A 93 -6.66 -9.97 -18.13
C LEU A 93 -7.32 -10.04 -19.51
N LEU A 94 -8.65 -9.88 -19.55
CA LEU A 94 -9.40 -9.92 -20.82
C LEU A 94 -9.07 -8.75 -21.75
N GLN A 95 -8.98 -7.53 -21.20
CA GLN A 95 -8.64 -6.32 -21.94
C GLN A 95 -7.90 -5.35 -21.03
N CYS A 96 -6.88 -4.69 -21.57
CA CYS A 96 -6.11 -3.67 -20.87
C CYS A 96 -5.80 -2.55 -21.85
N SER A 97 -6.13 -1.31 -21.47
CA SER A 97 -5.77 -0.11 -22.22
C SER A 97 -5.32 0.99 -21.26
N PHE A 98 -4.20 1.64 -21.58
CA PHE A 98 -3.69 2.79 -20.85
C PHE A 98 -3.42 3.93 -21.82
N ARG A 99 -4.07 5.08 -21.62
CA ARG A 99 -3.99 6.27 -22.51
C ARG A 99 -4.23 5.92 -24.00
N GLY A 100 -5.09 4.95 -24.27
CA GLY A 100 -5.40 4.47 -25.62
C GLY A 100 -4.44 3.42 -26.18
N ALA A 101 -3.33 3.11 -25.50
CA ALA A 101 -2.42 2.04 -25.89
C ALA A 101 -2.84 0.70 -25.25
N ASN A 102 -2.83 -0.38 -26.02
CA ASN A 102 -3.13 -1.72 -25.52
C ASN A 102 -1.99 -2.22 -24.62
N CYS A 103 -2.35 -2.78 -23.46
CA CYS A 103 -1.43 -3.42 -22.54
C CYS A 103 -1.68 -4.93 -22.45
N THR A 104 -0.65 -5.68 -22.05
CA THR A 104 -0.71 -7.14 -21.90
C THR A 104 -0.20 -7.56 -20.54
N ALA A 105 -0.39 -8.82 -20.15
CA ALA A 105 0.10 -9.37 -18.89
C ALA A 105 1.63 -9.23 -18.71
N ARG A 106 2.40 -9.10 -19.80
CA ARG A 106 3.86 -8.87 -19.74
C ARG A 106 4.25 -7.48 -19.21
N ASN A 107 3.31 -6.52 -19.23
CA ASN A 107 3.52 -5.19 -18.66
C ASN A 107 3.31 -5.18 -17.12
N PHE A 108 3.07 -6.35 -16.52
CA PHE A 108 2.87 -6.51 -15.09
C PHE A 108 3.97 -7.39 -14.50
N THR A 109 4.47 -7.02 -13.33
CA THR A 109 5.51 -7.77 -12.61
C THR A 109 4.93 -8.51 -11.41
N VAL A 110 5.26 -9.79 -11.24
CA VAL A 110 4.74 -10.57 -10.11
C VAL A 110 5.54 -10.25 -8.84
N VAL A 111 4.86 -9.86 -7.77
CA VAL A 111 5.41 -9.58 -6.44
C VAL A 111 4.73 -10.46 -5.38
N SER A 112 5.51 -11.18 -4.58
CA SER A 112 4.98 -11.98 -3.48
C SER A 112 4.69 -11.10 -2.26
N ALA A 113 3.44 -11.03 -1.82
CA ALA A 113 3.08 -10.30 -0.61
C ALA A 113 2.46 -11.25 0.42
N GLY A 114 3.09 -11.32 1.60
CA GLY A 114 3.00 -12.43 2.55
C GLY A 114 1.62 -12.84 3.09
N ARG A 115 0.52 -12.14 2.76
CA ARG A 115 -0.84 -12.53 3.16
C ARG A 115 -1.71 -13.15 2.05
N ARG A 116 -1.39 -12.95 0.76
CA ARG A 116 -2.25 -13.39 -0.36
C ARG A 116 -1.48 -14.00 -1.55
N GLY A 117 -0.23 -14.44 -1.33
CA GLY A 117 0.58 -15.06 -2.38
C GLY A 117 1.16 -14.06 -3.40
N ALA A 118 1.34 -14.53 -4.63
CA ALA A 118 1.88 -13.77 -5.76
C ALA A 118 0.87 -12.75 -6.29
N ARG A 119 1.31 -11.51 -6.54
CA ARG A 119 0.48 -10.39 -6.96
C ARG A 119 1.09 -9.72 -8.20
N PRO A 120 0.38 -9.58 -9.32
CA PRO A 120 0.84 -8.71 -10.39
C PRO A 120 0.81 -7.23 -9.97
N ARG A 121 1.93 -6.54 -10.24
CA ARG A 121 2.12 -5.10 -10.11
C ARG A 121 2.25 -4.50 -11.50
N ALA A 122 1.24 -3.76 -11.93
CA ALA A 122 1.33 -2.92 -13.11
C ALA A 122 2.00 -1.60 -12.74
N ARG A 123 2.92 -1.15 -13.57
CA ARG A 123 3.27 0.27 -13.65
C ARG A 123 2.82 0.71 -15.04
N ALA A 124 1.86 1.62 -15.10
CA ALA A 124 1.56 2.20 -16.39
C ALA A 124 2.74 3.11 -16.76
N ALA A 125 3.38 2.79 -17.90
CA ALA A 125 4.41 3.63 -18.52
C ALA A 125 3.73 4.58 -19.49
#